data_AF-A0A7W1VV41-F1
#
_entry.id   AF-A0A7W1VV41-F1
#
_cell.length_a   1.000
_cell.length_b   1.000
_cell.length_c   1.000
_cell.angle_alpha   90.00
_cell.angle_beta   90.00
_cell.angle_gamma   90.00
#
_symmetry.space_group_name_H-M   'P 1'
#
loop_
_entity.id
_entity.type
_entity.pdbx_description
1 polymer ?
#
loop_
_entity_poly.entity_id
_entity_poly.type
_entity_poly.pdbx_seq_one_letter_code
_entity_poly.pdbx_strand_id
1 'polypeptide(L)' 'MIPIDDHEYPAGKKVSDEELAQVNLTRCDFHGEWNYTISPRQRHLSLQSLSC' A
#
# COMPACT_ATOMS: atom_id res chain seq x y z
N MET A 1 -2.50 28.84 13.87
CA MET A 1 -2.92 28.66 12.47
C MET A 1 -2.22 27.41 11.97
N ILE A 2 -2.96 26.41 11.46
CA ILE A 2 -2.38 25.16 10.96
C ILE A 2 -1.92 25.43 9.51
N PRO A 3 -0.64 25.19 9.16
CA PRO A 3 -0.17 25.31 7.77
C PRO A 3 -0.90 24.30 6.88
N ILE A 4 -1.39 24.77 5.73
CA ILE A 4 -1.92 23.89 4.68
C ILE A 4 -0.77 23.46 3.78
N ASP A 5 -0.86 22.25 3.26
CA ASP A 5 -0.01 21.80 2.18
C ASP A 5 -0.43 22.47 0.85
N ASP A 6 0.52 23.07 0.14
CA ASP A 6 0.32 23.79 -1.13
C ASP A 6 0.72 22.97 -2.37
N HIS A 7 1.10 21.69 -2.20
CA HIS A 7 1.44 20.83 -3.32
C HIS A 7 0.24 20.61 -4.27
N GLU A 8 0.54 20.54 -5.57
CA GLU A 8 -0.40 20.11 -6.59
C GLU A 8 -0.49 18.58 -6.62
N TYR A 9 -1.71 18.07 -6.44
CA TYR A 9 -2.00 16.65 -6.48
C TYR A 9 -2.64 16.29 -7.83
N PRO A 10 -1.90 15.65 -8.75
CA PRO A 10 -2.45 15.29 -10.05
C PRO A 10 -3.61 14.29 -9.90
N ALA A 11 -4.50 14.28 -10.89
CA ALA A 11 -5.62 13.36 -10.92
C ALA A 11 -5.14 11.90 -10.79
N GLY A 12 -5.82 11.14 -9.94
CA GLY A 12 -5.41 9.79 -9.55
C GLY A 12 -5.32 8.81 -10.72
N LYS A 13 -4.56 7.73 -10.50
CA LYS A 13 -4.48 6.58 -11.41
C LYS A 13 -5.67 5.66 -11.17
N LYS A 14 -6.37 5.27 -12.24
CA LYS A 14 -7.37 4.20 -12.16
C LYS A 14 -6.65 2.85 -11.95
N VAL A 15 -7.01 2.16 -10.89
CA VAL A 15 -6.54 0.81 -10.55
C VAL A 15 -7.73 -0.14 -10.75
N SER A 16 -7.50 -1.28 -11.40
CA SER A 16 -8.55 -2.27 -11.60
C SER A 16 -8.82 -3.08 -10.33
N ASP A 17 -9.98 -3.76 -10.27
CA ASP A 17 -10.32 -4.60 -9.12
C ASP A 17 -9.35 -5.78 -8.99
N GLU A 18 -8.87 -6.32 -10.12
CA GLU A 18 -7.87 -7.40 -10.16
C GLU A 18 -6.52 -6.93 -9.63
N GLU A 19 -6.08 -5.71 -9.98
CA GLU A 19 -4.84 -5.13 -9.46
C GLU A 19 -4.95 -4.89 -7.95
N LEU A 20 -6.09 -4.36 -7.49
CA LEU A 20 -6.32 -4.11 -6.06
C LEU A 20 -6.40 -5.41 -5.26
N ALA A 21 -6.99 -6.47 -5.82
CA ALA A 21 -7.08 -7.78 -5.18
C ALA A 21 -5.71 -8.45 -4.94
N GLN A 22 -4.67 -8.06 -5.69
CA GLN A 22 -3.30 -8.54 -5.47
C GLN A 22 -2.58 -7.84 -4.30
N VAL A 23 -3.16 -6.78 -3.75
CA VAL A 23 -2.61 -6.09 -2.59
C VAL A 23 -2.87 -6.95 -1.34
N ASN A 24 -1.86 -7.09 -0.50
CA ASN A 24 -1.97 -7.76 0.80
C ASN A 24 -2.70 -6.84 1.80
N LEU A 25 -3.99 -6.63 1.55
CA LEU A 25 -4.87 -5.70 2.25
C LEU A 25 -5.72 -6.47 3.28
N THR A 26 -5.65 -6.04 4.53
CA THR A 26 -6.56 -6.51 5.60
C THR A 26 -7.47 -5.37 6.00
N ARG A 27 -8.78 -5.56 5.85
CA ARG A 27 -9.80 -4.59 6.24
C ARG A 27 -10.16 -4.75 7.72
N CYS A 28 -10.38 -3.65 8.42
CA CYS A 28 -10.86 -3.67 9.80
C CYS A 28 -12.38 -3.90 9.86
N ASP A 29 -12.87 -4.47 10.96
CA ASP A 29 -14.31 -4.72 11.16
C ASP A 29 -15.12 -3.42 11.26
N PHE A 30 -14.51 -2.36 11.81
CA PHE A 30 -15.10 -1.03 11.85
C PHE A 30 -14.69 -0.22 10.62
N HIS A 31 -15.62 -0.06 9.67
CA HIS A 31 -15.41 0.68 8.42
C HIS A 31 -14.17 0.23 7.64
N GLY A 32 -14.10 -1.04 7.29
CA GLY A 32 -12.97 -1.65 6.58
C GLY A 32 -12.66 -1.03 5.20
N GLU A 33 -13.63 -0.33 4.61
CA GLU A 33 -13.42 0.52 3.44
C GLU A 33 -12.44 1.68 3.68
N TRP A 34 -12.35 2.19 4.90
CA TRP A 34 -11.51 3.34 5.28
C TRP A 34 -10.36 2.91 6.19
N ASN A 35 -10.63 1.94 7.06
CA ASN A 35 -9.68 1.42 8.04
C ASN A 35 -9.15 0.08 7.54
N TYR A 36 -7.92 0.09 7.06
CA TYR A 36 -7.26 -1.10 6.55
C TYR A 36 -5.76 -1.05 6.79
N THR A 37 -5.13 -2.22 6.74
CA THR A 37 -3.67 -2.39 6.81
C THR A 37 -3.18 -3.02 5.52
N ILE A 38 -2.11 -2.45 4.94
CA ILE A 38 -1.38 -3.05 3.82
C ILE A 38 -0.08 -3.63 4.36
N SER A 39 0.08 -4.95 4.25
CA SER A 39 1.28 -5.64 4.71
C SER A 39 2.28 -5.84 3.57
N PRO A 40 3.61 -5.82 3.84
CA PRO A 40 4.60 -6.12 2.81
C PRO A 40 4.41 -7.52 2.26
N ARG A 41 4.71 -7.70 0.96
CA ARG A 41 4.82 -9.05 0.39
C ARG A 41 6.09 -9.68 0.94
N GLN A 42 6.05 -10.97 1.27
CA GLN A 42 7.25 -11.71 1.63
C GLN A 42 8.24 -11.61 0.46
N ARG A 43 9.33 -10.87 0.67
CA ARG A 43 10.46 -10.92 -0.25
C ARG A 43 11.06 -12.31 -0.10
N HIS A 44 11.05 -13.09 -1.16
CA HIS A 44 11.89 -14.26 -1.24
C HIS A 44 13.33 -13.75 -1.14
N LEU A 45 13.93 -13.83 0.05
CA LEU A 45 15.36 -13.60 0.20
C LEU A 45 16.02 -14.75 -0.55
N SER A 46 16.54 -14.49 -1.74
CA SER A 46 17.45 -15.43 -2.38
C SER A 46 18.68 -15.52 -1.46
N LEU A 47 18.93 -16.70 -0.89
CA LEU A 47 20.11 -17.02 -0.09
C LEU A 47 21.37 -17.11 -0.96
N GLN A 48 21.56 -16.18 -1.89
CA GLN A 48 22.71 -16.13 -2.78
C GLN A 48 23.27 -14.71 -2.78
N SER A 49 23.80 -14.28 -1.64
CA SER A 49 24.87 -13.26 -1.51
C SER A 49 25.14 -13.01 -0.03
N LEU A 50 25.58 -14.05 0.68
CA LEU A 50 26.42 -13.90 1.85
C LEU A 50 27.69 -14.70 1.57
N SER A 51 28.61 -14.09 0.82
CA SER A 51 29.99 -14.52 0.75
C SER A 51 30.84 -13.31 1.14
N CYS A 52 31.37 -13.39 2.37
CA CYS A 52 32.37 -12.54 3.03
C CYS A 52 32.17 -11.02 2.91
#